data_AF-A0A958C1L5-F1
#
_entry.id   AF-A0A958C1L5-F1
#
_cell.length_a   1.000
_cell.length_b   1.000
_cell.length_c   1.000
_cell.angle_alpha   90.00
_cell.angle_beta   90.00
_cell.angle_gamma   90.00
#
_symmetry.space_group_name_H-M   'P 1'
#
loop_
_entity.id
_entity.type
_entity.pdbx_description
1 polymer ?
#
loop_
_entity_poly.entity_id
_entity_poly.type
_entity_poly.pdbx_seq_one_letter_code
_entity_poly.pdbx_strand_id
1 'polypeptide(L)'
;VYLNTIENTTPLEERPHAFRLIWCADYPDENNWVHENFNTDAGLNPISWEKDANAPLGPDGMSFNQLTSEAQLAQDPATRMELYKAAEKILVDDAAAIAPIDYAAS
;
A
#
# COMPACT_ATOMS: atom_id res chain seq x y z
N VAL A 1 -6.42 7.72 -20.52
CA VAL A 1 -7.57 8.60 -20.18
C VAL A 1 -8.16 8.31 -18.80
N TYR A 2 -7.95 7.12 -18.18
CA TYR A 2 -8.55 6.79 -16.87
C TYR A 2 -7.65 7.03 -15.63
N LEU A 3 -6.33 6.88 -15.74
CA LEU A 3 -5.43 6.88 -14.56
C LEU A 3 -5.17 8.27 -13.96
N ASN A 4 -5.28 9.36 -14.72
CA ASN A 4 -4.98 10.71 -14.22
C ASN A 4 -5.92 11.19 -13.10
N THR A 5 -7.05 10.51 -12.87
CA THR A 5 -8.00 10.85 -11.81
C THR A 5 -7.66 10.22 -10.45
N ILE A 6 -6.67 9.32 -10.41
CA ILE A 6 -6.21 8.64 -9.20
C ILE A 6 -4.74 8.92 -8.90
N GLU A 7 -4.10 9.85 -9.64
CA GLU A 7 -2.73 10.29 -9.33
C GLU A 7 -2.72 11.00 -7.97
N ASN A 8 -1.62 10.86 -7.22
CA ASN A 8 -1.46 11.57 -5.95
C ASN A 8 -1.38 13.10 -6.09
N THR A 9 -1.19 13.60 -7.32
CA THR A 9 -1.19 15.01 -7.69
C THR A 9 -2.59 15.55 -8.01
N THR A 10 -3.58 14.68 -8.23
CA THR A 10 -4.97 15.07 -8.49
C THR A 10 -5.61 15.63 -7.21
N PRO A 11 -6.27 16.81 -7.25
CA PRO A 11 -7.00 17.34 -6.11
C PRO A 11 -7.98 16.31 -5.53
N LEU A 12 -8.04 16.17 -4.20
CA LEU A 12 -8.82 15.13 -3.54
C LEU A 12 -10.30 15.16 -3.94
N GLU A 13 -10.86 16.35 -4.11
CA GLU A 13 -12.25 16.58 -4.53
C GLU A 13 -12.54 16.14 -5.98
N GLU A 14 -11.51 15.95 -6.81
CA GLU A 14 -11.62 15.46 -8.18
C GLU A 14 -11.39 13.94 -8.28
N ARG A 15 -10.95 13.29 -7.19
CA ARG A 15 -10.70 11.85 -7.15
C ARG A 15 -11.99 11.08 -6.87
N PRO A 16 -12.19 9.91 -7.50
CA PRO A 16 -13.32 9.05 -7.18
C PRO A 16 -13.20 8.52 -5.74
N HIS A 17 -14.32 8.46 -5.00
CA HIS A 17 -14.33 7.87 -3.66
C HIS A 17 -13.99 6.37 -3.66
N ALA A 18 -14.26 5.67 -4.76
CA ALA A 18 -13.91 4.27 -4.96
C ALA A 18 -13.74 3.99 -6.46
N PHE A 19 -12.81 3.10 -6.79
CA PHE A 19 -12.56 2.66 -8.16
C PHE A 19 -12.12 1.19 -8.16
N ARG A 20 -12.20 0.54 -9.32
CA ARG A 20 -11.72 -0.82 -9.52
C ARG A 20 -10.43 -0.79 -10.35
N LEU A 21 -9.40 -1.45 -9.85
CA LEU A 21 -8.11 -1.61 -10.50
C LEU A 21 -7.75 -3.10 -10.58
N ILE A 22 -6.98 -3.46 -11.61
CA ILE A 22 -6.17 -4.68 -11.61
C ILE A 22 -4.70 -4.27 -11.64
N TRP A 23 -3.87 -5.00 -10.92
CA TRP A 23 -2.43 -4.74 -10.86
C TRP A 23 -1.67 -6.02 -11.15
N CYS A 24 -0.58 -5.90 -11.89
CA CYS A 24 0.35 -6.97 -12.21
C CYS A 24 1.74 -6.54 -11.75
N ALA A 25 2.47 -7.44 -11.10
CA ALA A 25 3.80 -7.13 -10.60
C ALA A 25 4.77 -6.79 -11.73
N ASP A 26 5.51 -5.70 -11.56
CA ASP A 26 6.65 -5.33 -12.40
C ASP A 26 7.85 -6.24 -12.11
N TYR A 27 7.97 -6.69 -10.85
CA TYR A 27 8.96 -7.66 -10.39
C TYR A 27 8.45 -8.44 -9.17
N PRO A 28 8.91 -9.69 -8.94
CA PRO A 28 8.32 -10.60 -7.95
C PRO A 28 8.84 -10.33 -6.52
N ASP A 29 8.61 -9.14 -5.98
CA ASP A 29 8.92 -8.79 -4.59
C ASP A 29 7.77 -7.97 -3.98
N GLU A 30 7.48 -8.24 -2.71
CA GLU A 30 6.40 -7.59 -1.95
C GLU A 30 6.57 -6.07 -1.88
N ASN A 31 7.82 -5.57 -1.95
CA ASN A 31 8.10 -4.14 -2.07
C ASN A 31 7.35 -3.48 -3.23
N ASN A 32 7.26 -4.16 -4.39
CA ASN A 32 6.58 -3.63 -5.57
C ASN A 32 5.09 -3.45 -5.31
N TRP A 33 4.49 -4.34 -4.50
CA TRP A 33 3.09 -4.24 -4.14
C TRP A 33 2.87 -3.21 -3.03
N VAL A 34 3.22 -3.51 -1.78
CA VAL A 34 2.80 -2.70 -0.63
C VAL A 34 3.54 -1.36 -0.51
N HIS A 35 4.86 -1.34 -0.71
CA HIS A 35 5.63 -0.11 -0.55
C HIS A 35 5.40 0.83 -1.73
N GLU A 36 5.69 0.39 -2.95
CA GLU A 36 5.68 1.26 -4.12
C GLU A 36 4.27 1.69 -4.56
N ASN A 37 3.21 0.93 -4.27
CA ASN A 37 1.86 1.37 -4.59
C ASN A 37 1.19 2.15 -3.45
N PHE A 38 1.35 1.74 -2.19
CA PHE A 38 0.48 2.23 -1.11
C PHE A 38 1.18 3.05 -0.04
N ASN A 39 2.52 3.08 0.02
CA ASN A 39 3.20 4.00 0.93
C ASN A 39 2.91 5.44 0.51
N THR A 40 2.46 6.28 1.44
CA THR A 40 2.00 7.63 1.07
C THR A 40 3.13 8.65 0.95
N ASP A 41 4.33 8.31 1.44
CA ASP A 41 5.51 9.18 1.40
C ASP A 41 6.43 8.84 0.23
N ALA A 42 6.48 7.55 -0.17
CA ALA A 42 7.41 7.04 -1.19
C ALA A 42 6.74 6.35 -2.39
N GLY A 43 5.47 5.95 -2.27
CA GLY A 43 4.75 5.21 -3.29
C GLY A 43 3.83 6.06 -4.17
N LEU A 44 3.09 5.39 -5.06
CA LEU A 44 2.12 6.00 -5.96
C LEU A 44 0.90 6.57 -5.22
N ASN A 45 0.48 5.90 -4.15
CA ASN A 45 -0.67 6.25 -3.31
C ASN A 45 -1.95 6.59 -4.11
N PRO A 46 -2.53 5.62 -4.85
CA PRO A 46 -3.68 5.86 -5.70
C PRO A 46 -5.01 6.00 -4.93
N ILE A 47 -5.01 5.84 -3.59
CA ILE A 47 -6.23 5.78 -2.77
C ILE A 47 -6.39 6.88 -1.71
N SER A 48 -5.42 7.81 -1.57
CA SER A 48 -5.50 8.94 -0.61
C SER A 48 -5.87 8.51 0.83
N TRP A 49 -5.09 7.58 1.36
CA TRP A 49 -5.35 6.97 2.66
C TRP A 49 -4.34 7.41 3.74
N GLU A 50 -3.76 8.61 3.61
CA GLU A 50 -2.66 9.13 4.43
C GLU A 50 -2.96 9.08 5.93
N LYS A 51 -4.20 9.35 6.32
CA LYS A 51 -4.62 9.33 7.71
C LYS A 51 -4.40 7.95 8.35
N ASP A 52 -4.81 6.89 7.66
CA ASP A 52 -4.74 5.53 8.18
C ASP A 52 -3.35 4.91 7.92
N ALA A 53 -2.70 5.25 6.81
CA ALA A 53 -1.33 4.85 6.51
C ALA A 53 -0.31 5.35 7.57
N ASN A 54 -0.58 6.49 8.20
CA ASN A 54 0.24 7.08 9.27
C ASN A 54 -0.28 6.74 10.68
N ALA A 55 -1.40 6.05 10.81
CA ALA A 55 -1.93 5.67 12.11
C ALA A 55 -1.08 4.54 12.74
N PRO A 56 -0.95 4.50 14.09
CA PRO A 56 -0.15 3.50 14.79
C PRO A 56 -0.91 2.17 14.91
N LEU A 57 -1.18 1.53 13.77
CA LEU A 57 -2.00 0.30 13.66
C LEU A 57 -1.17 -0.98 13.69
N GLY A 58 0.14 -0.90 13.48
CA GLY A 58 1.05 -2.04 13.44
C GLY A 58 1.65 -2.45 14.78
N PRO A 59 2.49 -3.50 14.78
CA PRO A 59 3.28 -3.90 15.94
C PRO A 59 4.08 -2.74 16.52
N ASP A 60 4.17 -2.67 17.84
CA ASP A 60 4.87 -1.60 18.58
C ASP A 60 4.41 -0.17 18.23
N GLY A 61 3.20 -0.03 17.66
CA GLY A 61 2.63 1.24 17.24
C GLY A 61 3.20 1.79 15.94
N MET A 62 3.89 0.95 15.15
CA MET A 62 4.39 1.34 13.84
C MET A 62 3.24 1.61 12.86
N SER A 63 3.41 2.61 12.01
CA SER A 63 2.49 2.89 10.91
C SER A 63 2.77 2.02 9.68
N PHE A 64 1.85 2.01 8.72
CA PHE A 64 2.06 1.35 7.43
C PHE A 64 3.29 1.92 6.70
N ASN A 65 3.44 3.25 6.69
CA ASN A 65 4.58 3.91 6.02
C ASN A 65 5.90 3.51 6.66
N GLN A 66 5.95 3.40 7.99
CA GLN A 66 7.16 2.96 8.71
C GLN A 66 7.48 1.50 8.42
N LEU A 67 6.49 0.60 8.51
CA LEU A 67 6.68 -0.83 8.26
C LEU A 67 7.22 -1.09 6.86
N THR A 68 6.62 -0.48 5.84
CA THR A 68 7.05 -0.69 4.44
C THR A 68 8.42 -0.07 4.16
N SER A 69 8.76 1.07 4.77
CA SER A 69 10.09 1.69 4.62
C SER A 69 11.18 0.88 5.31
N GLU A 70 10.91 0.31 6.49
CA GLU A 70 11.86 -0.57 7.18
C GLU A 70 12.02 -1.90 6.44
N ALA A 71 10.93 -2.46 5.91
CA ALA A 71 10.97 -3.70 5.13
C ALA A 71 11.83 -3.57 3.86
N GLN A 72 11.77 -2.42 3.17
CA GLN A 72 12.61 -2.15 2.01
C GLN A 72 14.12 -2.19 2.35
N LEU A 73 14.50 -1.76 3.56
CA LEU A 73 15.90 -1.70 4.01
C LEU A 73 16.38 -3.00 4.69
N ALA A 74 15.44 -3.84 5.13
CA ALA A 74 15.73 -5.08 5.86
C ALA A 74 16.56 -6.07 5.02
N GLN A 75 17.71 -6.48 5.56
CA GLN A 75 18.61 -7.45 4.90
C GLN A 75 18.25 -8.90 5.21
N ASP A 76 17.67 -9.16 6.39
CA ASP A 76 17.22 -10.48 6.79
C ASP A 76 15.86 -10.79 6.14
N PRO A 77 15.74 -11.86 5.33
CA PRO A 77 14.49 -12.17 4.64
C PRO A 77 13.31 -12.45 5.57
N ALA A 78 13.56 -13.06 6.74
CA ALA A 78 12.50 -13.37 7.69
C ALA A 78 11.93 -12.10 8.31
N THR A 79 12.80 -11.18 8.72
CA THR A 79 12.43 -9.84 9.21
C THR A 79 11.64 -9.07 8.15
N ARG A 80 12.14 -9.05 6.90
CA ARG A 80 11.46 -8.38 5.78
C ARG A 80 10.06 -8.92 5.55
N MET A 81 9.89 -10.24 5.59
CA MET A 81 8.60 -10.90 5.40
C MET A 81 7.61 -10.52 6.51
N GLU A 82 8.02 -10.51 7.78
CA GLU A 82 7.13 -10.14 8.89
C GLU A 82 6.72 -8.67 8.85
N LEU A 83 7.64 -7.76 8.47
CA LEU A 83 7.32 -6.34 8.31
C LEU A 83 6.28 -6.11 7.21
N TYR A 84 6.45 -6.73 6.04
CA TYR A 84 5.48 -6.60 4.96
C TYR A 84 4.14 -7.25 5.27
N LYS A 85 4.14 -8.41 5.93
CA LYS A 85 2.90 -9.05 6.39
C LYS A 85 2.12 -8.16 7.36
N ALA A 86 2.81 -7.48 8.28
CA ALA A 86 2.17 -6.52 9.17
C ALA A 86 1.61 -5.32 8.39
N ALA A 87 2.35 -4.81 7.40
CA ALA A 87 1.88 -3.73 6.53
C ALA A 87 0.64 -4.12 5.72
N GLU A 88 0.63 -5.29 5.08
CA GLU A 88 -0.52 -5.76 4.29
C GLU A 88 -1.76 -5.96 5.17
N LYS A 89 -1.58 -6.47 6.40
CA LYS A 89 -2.68 -6.58 7.37
C LYS A 89 -3.30 -5.20 7.67
N ILE A 90 -2.48 -4.15 7.84
CA ILE A 90 -3.00 -2.79 8.02
C ILE A 90 -3.80 -2.35 6.79
N LEU A 91 -3.23 -2.52 5.60
CA LEU A 91 -3.82 -2.09 4.34
C LEU A 91 -5.20 -2.72 4.10
N VAL A 92 -5.31 -4.04 4.33
CA VAL A 92 -6.49 -4.84 3.96
C VAL A 92 -7.48 -5.03 5.13
N ASP A 93 -6.99 -5.36 6.33
CA ASP A 93 -7.86 -5.74 7.45
C ASP A 93 -8.17 -4.58 8.39
N ASP A 94 -7.15 -3.83 8.84
CA ASP A 94 -7.33 -2.85 9.91
C ASP A 94 -7.85 -1.51 9.40
N ALA A 95 -7.29 -1.01 8.28
CA ALA A 95 -7.74 0.22 7.62
C ALA A 95 -8.83 -0.05 6.57
N ALA A 96 -8.90 -1.27 6.04
CA ALA A 96 -9.79 -1.63 4.92
C ALA A 96 -9.68 -0.63 3.74
N ALA A 97 -8.45 -0.20 3.45
CA ALA A 97 -8.19 0.84 2.45
C ALA A 97 -8.33 0.31 1.01
N ILE A 98 -8.19 -1.01 0.83
CA ILE A 98 -8.53 -1.72 -0.41
C ILE A 98 -9.37 -2.97 -0.11
N ALA A 99 -10.09 -3.44 -1.12
CA ALA A 99 -10.81 -4.70 -1.07
C ALA A 99 -10.29 -5.63 -2.20
N PRO A 100 -9.42 -6.60 -1.89
CA PRO A 100 -9.01 -7.62 -2.85
C PRO A 100 -10.22 -8.43 -3.33
N ILE A 101 -10.33 -8.67 -4.64
CA ILE A 101 -11.49 -9.37 -5.24
C ILE A 101 -11.08 -10.77 -5.70
N ASP A 102 -10.07 -10.84 -6.56
CA ASP A 102 -9.51 -12.08 -7.09
C ASP A 102 -8.02 -11.91 -7.39
N TYR A 103 -7.32 -13.03 -7.48
CA TYR A 103 -6.03 -13.09 -8.17
C TYR A 103 -6.32 -13.46 -9.62
N ALA A 104 -5.97 -12.57 -10.55
CA ALA A 104 -6.04 -12.88 -11.97
C ALA A 104 -4.96 -13.91 -12.29
N ALA A 105 -5.36 -15.18 -12.37
CA ALA A 105 -4.48 -16.25 -12.80
C ALA A 105 -4.09 -16.04 -14.27
N SER A 106 -2.79 -15.97 -14.54
CA SER A 106 -2.20 -16.20 -15.85
C SER A 106 -2.22 -17.69 -16.18
#